data_AF-A0A6I3UTK7-F1
#
_entry.id   AF-A0A6I3UTK7-F1
#
_cell.length_a   1.000
_cell.length_b   1.000
_cell.length_c   1.000
_cell.angle_alpha   90.00
_cell.angle_beta   90.00
_cell.angle_gamma   90.00
#
_symmetry.space_group_name_H-M   'P 1'
#
loop_
_entity.id
_entity.type
_entity.pdbx_description
1 polymer ?
#
loop_
_entity_poly.entity_id
_entity_poly.type
_entity_poly.pdbx_seq_one_letter_code
_entity_poly.pdbx_strand_id
1 'polypeptide(L)'
;SEGPEVGVSILASRDLRESYSFGHLEYDRDTLAREYFRDYEAGLDPHIPENYFKNDDVNETPCLCWSSSAALFFSNWVNYAV
;
A
#
# COMPACT_ATOMS: atom_id res chain seq x y z
N SER A 1 10.28 4.61 -8.24
CA SER A 1 10.93 3.51 -7.49
C SER A 1 10.32 2.20 -7.94
N GLU A 2 11.06 1.10 -7.86
CA GLU A 2 10.56 -0.25 -8.16
C GLU A 2 11.12 -1.26 -7.17
N GLY A 3 10.36 -2.32 -6.91
CA GLY A 3 10.79 -3.48 -6.11
C GLY A 3 10.85 -4.74 -6.99
N PRO A 4 11.67 -5.75 -6.62
CA PRO A 4 11.86 -6.96 -7.42
C PRO A 4 10.57 -7.79 -7.57
N GLU A 5 9.68 -7.76 -6.59
CA GLU A 5 8.45 -8.57 -6.55
C GLU A 5 7.21 -7.75 -6.97
N VAL A 6 7.10 -6.52 -6.47
CA VAL A 6 5.93 -5.64 -6.67
C VAL A 6 6.04 -4.73 -7.90
N GLY A 7 7.20 -4.72 -8.57
CA GLY A 7 7.44 -3.90 -9.76
C GLY A 7 7.48 -2.39 -9.45
N VAL A 8 7.04 -1.58 -10.43
CA VAL A 8 7.07 -0.11 -10.34
C VAL A 8 6.07 0.38 -9.30
N SER A 9 6.54 1.19 -8.36
CA SER A 9 5.72 1.78 -7.29
C SER A 9 5.32 3.22 -7.60
N ILE A 10 6.29 4.09 -7.90
CA ILE A 10 6.07 5.51 -8.20
C ILE A 10 6.84 5.91 -9.46
N LEU A 11 6.16 6.60 -10.38
CA LEU A 11 6.71 7.21 -11.59
C LEU A 11 6.29 8.69 -11.66
N ALA A 12 7.18 9.57 -12.10
CA ALA A 12 6.84 10.97 -12.35
C ALA A 12 7.51 11.46 -13.64
N SER A 13 6.85 12.38 -14.34
CA SER A 13 7.46 13.13 -15.44
C SER A 13 8.60 14.01 -14.90
N ARG A 14 9.57 14.37 -15.76
CA ARG A 14 10.72 15.21 -15.34
C ARG A 14 10.30 16.59 -14.86
N ASP A 15 9.17 17.10 -15.36
CA ASP A 15 8.59 18.39 -14.99
C ASP A 15 7.52 18.27 -13.88
N LEU A 16 7.36 17.07 -13.30
CA LEU A 16 6.42 16.74 -12.22
C LEU A 16 4.93 16.98 -12.52
N ARG A 17 4.56 17.32 -13.76
CA ARG A 17 3.17 17.53 -14.18
C ARG A 17 2.34 16.25 -14.14
N GLU A 18 2.99 15.09 -14.25
CA GLU A 18 2.37 13.79 -14.17
C GLU A 18 3.08 12.97 -13.09
N SER A 19 2.31 12.44 -12.15
CA SER A 19 2.80 11.55 -11.09
C SER A 19 1.84 10.37 -10.98
N TYR A 20 2.40 9.16 -10.97
CA TYR A 20 1.66 7.90 -10.93
C TYR A 20 2.12 7.11 -9.71
N SER A 21 1.17 6.68 -8.88
CA SER A 21 1.37 5.73 -7.79
C SER A 21 0.63 4.44 -8.14
N PHE A 22 1.34 3.33 -8.17
CA PHE A 22 0.79 2.00 -8.47
C PHE A 22 0.52 1.17 -7.21
N GLY A 23 1.05 1.61 -6.07
CA GLY A 23 0.68 1.09 -4.76
C GLY A 23 -0.37 1.98 -4.08
N HIS A 24 -0.91 1.47 -2.97
CA HIS A 24 -1.96 2.10 -2.18
C HIS A 24 -1.43 2.76 -0.90
N LEU A 25 -0.62 3.82 -1.05
CA LEU A 25 -0.08 4.57 0.11
C LEU A 25 -1.17 5.22 0.97
N GLU A 26 -2.36 5.42 0.42
CA GLU A 26 -3.53 5.99 1.09
C GLU A 26 -4.25 5.01 2.03
N TYR A 27 -3.96 3.72 1.96
CA TYR A 27 -4.67 2.73 2.76
C TYR A 27 -4.48 2.95 4.25
N ASP A 28 -5.60 2.87 4.97
CA ASP A 28 -5.58 2.76 6.42
C ASP A 28 -5.04 1.40 6.84
N ARG A 29 -4.75 1.27 8.14
CA ARG A 29 -4.16 0.05 8.70
C ARG A 29 -4.93 -1.22 8.32
N ASP A 30 -6.25 -1.16 8.28
CA ASP A 30 -7.12 -2.34 8.24
C ASP A 30 -7.68 -2.62 6.84
N THR A 31 -7.29 -1.83 5.83
CA THR A 31 -7.85 -1.95 4.48
C THR A 31 -7.57 -3.31 3.85
N LEU A 32 -6.30 -3.76 3.83
CA LEU A 32 -5.96 -5.08 3.29
C LEU A 32 -6.57 -6.23 4.12
N ALA A 33 -6.70 -6.07 5.44
CA ALA A 33 -7.39 -7.04 6.30
C ALA A 33 -8.85 -7.19 5.89
N ARG A 34 -9.56 -6.07 5.68
CA ARG A 34 -10.95 -6.07 5.22
C ARG A 34 -11.09 -6.74 3.85
N GLU A 35 -10.15 -6.51 2.93
CA GLU A 35 -10.16 -7.17 1.62
C GLU A 35 -9.96 -8.69 1.75
N TYR A 36 -8.95 -9.11 2.52
CA TYR A 36 -8.70 -10.53 2.79
C TYR A 36 -9.92 -11.22 3.39
N PHE A 37 -10.51 -10.65 4.46
CA PHE A 37 -11.66 -11.26 5.11
C PHE A 37 -12.91 -11.24 4.23
N ARG A 38 -13.14 -10.17 3.46
CA ARG A 38 -14.24 -10.10 2.49
C ARG A 38 -14.15 -11.26 1.49
N ASP A 39 -12.96 -11.50 0.94
CA ASP A 39 -12.76 -12.52 -0.08
C ASP A 39 -12.83 -13.93 0.52
N TYR A 40 -12.26 -14.13 1.72
CA TYR A 40 -12.36 -15.38 2.48
C TYR A 40 -13.82 -15.72 2.84
N GLU A 41 -14.60 -14.74 3.33
CA GLU A 41 -16.02 -14.91 3.67
C GLU A 41 -16.89 -15.18 2.43
N ALA A 42 -16.48 -14.68 1.26
CA ALA A 42 -17.10 -15.00 -0.02
C ALA A 42 -16.80 -16.45 -0.50
N GLY A 43 -16.03 -17.22 0.26
CA GLY A 43 -15.63 -18.59 -0.07
C GLY A 43 -14.52 -18.66 -1.12
N LEU A 44 -13.79 -17.56 -1.34
CA LEU A 44 -12.56 -17.57 -2.12
C LEU A 44 -11.40 -18.07 -1.25
N ASP A 45 -10.28 -18.39 -1.89
CA ASP A 45 -9.03 -18.79 -1.23
C ASP A 45 -7.96 -17.71 -1.44
N PRO A 46 -8.12 -16.50 -0.85
CA PRO A 46 -7.15 -15.42 -1.01
C PRO A 46 -5.86 -15.75 -0.25
N HIS A 47 -4.72 -15.40 -0.83
CA HIS A 47 -3.45 -15.44 -0.10
C HIS A 47 -3.46 -14.39 1.02
N ILE A 48 -2.85 -14.73 2.16
CA ILE A 48 -2.63 -13.78 3.26
C ILE A 48 -1.73 -12.65 2.71
N PRO A 49 -2.08 -11.36 2.92
CA PRO A 49 -1.26 -10.26 2.47
C PRO A 49 0.15 -10.34 3.08
N GLU A 50 1.17 -10.34 2.23
CA GLU A 50 2.56 -10.49 2.65
C GLU A 50 3.04 -9.29 3.46
N ASN A 51 3.85 -9.55 4.50
CA ASN A 51 4.46 -8.52 5.36
C ASN A 51 3.43 -7.59 6.05
N TYR A 52 2.18 -8.03 6.19
CA TYR A 52 1.08 -7.21 6.69
C TYR A 52 0.68 -7.61 8.12
N PHE A 53 0.35 -8.89 8.34
CA PHE A 53 0.09 -9.42 9.68
C PHE A 53 1.39 -9.86 10.36
N LYS A 54 1.44 -9.76 11.69
CA LYS A 54 2.59 -10.26 12.44
C LYS A 54 2.63 -11.79 12.37
N ASN A 55 3.76 -12.35 11.94
CA ASN A 55 3.95 -13.81 11.77
C ASN A 55 2.88 -14.46 10.87
N ASP A 56 2.29 -13.71 9.93
CA ASP A 56 1.20 -14.16 9.06
C ASP A 56 -0.06 -14.66 9.81
N ASP A 57 -0.25 -14.24 11.07
CA ASP A 57 -1.47 -14.54 11.84
C ASP A 57 -2.56 -13.48 11.58
N VAL A 58 -3.61 -13.88 10.87
CA VAL A 58 -4.75 -13.01 10.52
C VAL A 58 -5.54 -12.48 11.72
N ASN A 59 -5.31 -13.03 12.92
CA ASN A 59 -5.93 -12.55 14.16
C ASN A 59 -5.10 -11.45 14.85
N GLU A 60 -3.85 -11.24 14.42
CA GLU A 60 -3.00 -10.18 14.93
C GLU A 60 -3.36 -8.82 14.32
N THR A 61 -3.06 -7.75 15.04
CA THR A 61 -3.25 -6.40 14.49
C THR A 61 -2.28 -6.15 13.33
N PRO A 62 -2.73 -5.66 12.16
CA PRO A 62 -1.84 -5.38 11.04
C PRO A 62 -0.75 -4.35 11.35
N CYS A 63 0.44 -4.60 10.81
CA CYS A 63 1.60 -3.73 10.89
C CYS A 63 1.41 -2.50 9.98
N LEU A 64 1.23 -1.30 10.53
CA LEU A 64 1.13 -0.05 9.76
C LEU A 64 2.53 0.47 9.33
N CYS A 65 3.23 -0.28 8.50
CA CYS A 65 4.63 0.00 8.12
C CYS A 65 4.83 1.06 7.03
N TRP A 66 3.76 1.51 6.35
CA TRP A 66 3.86 2.45 5.21
C TRP A 66 3.46 3.90 5.53
N SER A 67 2.90 4.17 6.72
CA SER A 67 2.30 5.47 7.04
C SER A 67 3.27 6.66 6.91
N SER A 68 4.54 6.48 7.31
CA SER A 68 5.57 7.51 7.18
C SER A 68 5.88 7.85 5.72
N SER A 69 6.05 6.81 4.88
CA SER A 69 6.29 6.97 3.45
C SER A 69 5.10 7.62 2.73
N ALA A 70 3.87 7.27 3.12
CA ALA A 70 2.66 7.90 2.62
C ALA A 70 2.61 9.39 2.96
N ALA A 71 2.83 9.75 4.23
CA ALA A 71 2.85 11.14 4.67
C ALA A 71 3.90 11.97 3.91
N LEU A 72 5.10 11.41 3.71
CA LEU A 72 6.15 12.05 2.93
C LEU A 72 5.76 12.23 1.46
N PHE A 73 5.18 11.20 0.83
CA PHE A 73 4.75 11.26 -0.56
C PHE A 73 3.71 12.35 -0.78
N PHE A 74 2.60 12.34 -0.03
CA PHE A 74 1.53 13.32 -0.20
C PHE A 74 1.97 14.74 0.17
N SER A 75 2.80 14.91 1.20
CA SER A 75 3.38 16.21 1.54
C SER A 75 4.25 16.76 0.41
N ASN A 76 5.14 15.94 -0.16
CA ASN A 76 6.00 16.37 -1.24
C ASN A 76 5.21 16.67 -2.51
N TRP A 77 4.21 15.84 -2.81
CA TRP A 77 3.35 16.05 -3.96
C TRP A 77 2.65 17.41 -3.91
N VAL A 78 2.00 17.74 -2.78
CA VAL A 78 1.30 19.02 -2.61
C VAL A 78 2.25 20.22 -2.59
N ASN A 79 3.44 20.08 -2.00
CA ASN A 79 4.34 21.23 -1.82
C ASN A 79 5.26 21.51 -3.01
N TYR A 80 5.53 20.51 -3.86
CA TYR A 80 6.56 20.62 -4.89
C TYR A 80 6.12 20.21 -6.30
N ALA A 81 4.99 19.49 -6.45
CA ALA A 81 4.49 19.05 -7.75
C ALA A 81 3.14 19.69 -8.14
N VAL A 82 2.41 20.24 -7.17
CA VAL A 82 1.15 20.98 -7.37
C VAL A 82 1.38 22.49 -7.30
#